data_AF-A0AA40AH84-F1
#
_entry.id   AF-A0AA40AH84-F1
#
_cell.length_a   1.000
_cell.length_b   1.000
_cell.length_c   1.000
_cell.angle_alpha   90.00
_cell.angle_beta   90.00
_cell.angle_gamma   90.00
#
_symmetry.space_group_name_H-M   'P 1'
#
loop_
_entity.id
_entity.type
_entity.pdbx_description
1 polymer ?
#
loop_
_entity_poly.entity_id
_entity_poly.type
_entity_poly.pdbx_seq_one_letter_code
_entity_poly.pdbx_strand_id
1 'polypeptide(L)'
;MATQASTAGPAIKAHSAPGNHNQFIKDPVAHFKAIPWCAALLADPAVLDTVVVDRRPLATGESNFVRRVMNGPSTVRACVTFFRMVQPPKAREGVVTGSQLSRSKALLMGGGEADGEEQRNPFLLFNALLDLGEDLCSFQGTLHGGLFAVLMDEVMGTAANFQAQHGAYTVQFNTNFRKAIKTPQVVLVRGRVVKKDGRKIFVKGTIEDKDGNLMAEGDGVWVQMGSNVGRSQL
;
A
#
# COMPACT_ATOMS: atom_id res chain seq x y z
N MET A 1 34.84 26.64 -15.76
CA MET A 1 34.04 25.70 -16.57
C MET A 1 33.35 24.74 -15.63
N ALA A 2 32.02 24.80 -15.56
CA ALA A 2 31.20 24.01 -14.65
C ALA A 2 30.92 22.64 -15.27
N THR A 3 31.28 21.57 -14.56
CA THR A 3 30.90 20.19 -14.91
C THR A 3 29.78 19.71 -13.98
N GLN A 4 28.58 19.78 -14.55
CA GLN A 4 27.36 19.00 -14.35
C GLN A 4 27.22 18.22 -13.03
N ALA A 5 26.26 18.69 -12.22
CA ALA A 5 25.62 17.90 -11.19
C ALA A 5 24.80 16.76 -11.83
N SER A 6 25.15 15.53 -11.46
CA SER A 6 24.38 14.32 -11.74
C SER A 6 23.01 14.43 -11.08
N THR A 7 21.95 14.60 -11.87
CA THR A 7 20.56 14.45 -11.44
C THR A 7 20.25 12.97 -11.25
N ALA A 8 20.51 12.45 -10.05
CA ALA A 8 19.94 11.17 -9.64
C ALA A 8 18.43 11.36 -9.49
N GLY A 9 17.64 10.65 -10.30
CA GLY A 9 16.22 10.45 -10.03
C GLY A 9 16.02 9.74 -8.67
N PRO A 10 14.79 9.74 -8.11
CA PRO A 10 14.57 9.14 -6.80
C PRO A 10 14.96 7.65 -6.85
N ALA A 11 15.93 7.27 -6.03
CA ALA A 11 16.39 5.90 -5.90
C ALA A 11 15.28 5.07 -5.25
N ILE A 12 14.46 4.38 -6.05
CA ILE A 12 13.61 3.32 -5.52
C ILE A 12 14.51 2.10 -5.32
N LYS A 13 14.57 1.58 -4.09
CA LYS A 13 14.40 0.13 -3.75
C LYS A 13 14.82 -0.19 -2.30
N ALA A 14 13.97 0.08 -1.31
CA ALA A 14 14.13 -0.54 0.02
C ALA A 14 13.49 -1.92 0.16
N HIS A 15 12.59 -2.34 -0.75
CA HIS A 15 11.76 -3.53 -0.48
C HIS A 15 11.44 -4.44 -1.68
N SER A 16 12.02 -4.25 -2.87
CA SER A 16 11.78 -5.16 -4.00
C SER A 16 12.82 -6.30 -4.05
N ALA A 17 12.41 -7.55 -3.91
CA ALA A 17 13.32 -8.69 -4.08
C ALA A 17 12.68 -9.80 -4.95
N PRO A 18 12.51 -9.60 -6.27
CA PRO A 18 11.71 -10.49 -7.13
C PRO A 18 12.09 -11.97 -7.08
N GLY A 19 13.34 -12.31 -6.78
CA GLY A 19 13.80 -13.70 -6.68
C GLY A 19 14.19 -14.17 -5.27
N ASN A 20 14.14 -13.31 -4.24
CA ASN A 20 14.60 -13.66 -2.88
C ASN A 20 13.90 -12.85 -1.77
N HIS A 21 12.57 -12.75 -1.83
CA HIS A 21 11.73 -11.91 -0.98
C HIS A 21 11.24 -12.57 0.32
N ASN A 22 11.63 -13.82 0.60
CA ASN A 22 11.25 -14.57 1.81
C ASN A 22 9.73 -14.64 2.09
N GLN A 23 8.88 -14.55 1.07
CA GLN A 23 7.45 -14.85 1.25
C GLN A 23 7.21 -16.35 1.11
N PHE A 24 6.08 -16.84 1.64
CA PHE A 24 5.71 -18.26 1.56
C PHE A 24 5.50 -18.70 0.10
N ILE A 25 4.68 -17.97 -0.66
CA ILE A 25 4.52 -18.20 -2.10
C ILE A 25 5.76 -17.70 -2.84
N LYS A 26 6.42 -18.58 -3.61
CA LYS A 26 7.70 -18.31 -4.29
C LYS A 26 7.62 -17.33 -5.45
N ASP A 27 6.48 -17.28 -6.15
CA ASP A 27 6.21 -16.28 -7.17
C ASP A 27 4.87 -15.59 -6.86
N PRO A 28 4.87 -14.56 -6.01
CA PRO A 28 3.66 -13.83 -5.65
C PRO A 28 2.97 -13.19 -6.86
N VAL A 29 3.73 -12.74 -7.86
CA VAL A 29 3.16 -12.10 -9.05
C VAL A 29 2.42 -13.12 -9.91
N ALA A 30 3.03 -14.28 -10.19
CA ALA A 30 2.35 -15.35 -10.91
C ALA A 30 1.12 -15.87 -10.14
N HIS A 31 1.23 -15.99 -8.80
CA HIS A 31 0.11 -16.36 -7.95
C HIS A 31 -1.08 -15.40 -8.11
N PHE A 32 -0.86 -14.08 -8.02
CA PHE A 32 -1.95 -13.11 -8.21
C PHE A 32 -2.41 -13.03 -9.68
N LYS A 33 -1.53 -13.20 -10.67
CA LYS A 33 -1.93 -13.27 -12.09
C LYS A 33 -2.77 -14.50 -12.43
N ALA A 34 -2.69 -15.57 -11.64
CA ALA A 34 -3.57 -16.74 -11.78
C ALA A 34 -5.01 -16.46 -11.29
N ILE A 35 -5.24 -15.36 -10.58
CA ILE A 35 -6.56 -14.95 -10.07
C ILE A 35 -7.11 -13.85 -11.00
N PRO A 36 -8.21 -14.09 -11.75
CA PRO A 36 -8.63 -13.19 -12.84
C PRO A 36 -8.79 -11.71 -12.46
N TRP A 37 -9.41 -11.41 -11.32
CA TRP A 37 -9.62 -10.03 -10.88
C TRP A 37 -8.33 -9.33 -10.47
N CYS A 38 -7.40 -10.06 -9.83
CA CYS A 38 -6.06 -9.56 -9.51
C CYS A 38 -5.24 -9.33 -10.79
N ALA A 39 -5.32 -10.25 -11.76
CA ALA A 39 -4.63 -10.12 -13.04
C ALA A 39 -5.08 -8.86 -13.80
N ALA A 40 -6.39 -8.58 -13.81
CA ALA A 40 -6.94 -7.37 -14.40
C ALA A 40 -6.40 -6.09 -13.74
N LEU A 41 -6.29 -6.06 -12.41
CA LEU A 41 -5.71 -4.92 -11.68
C LEU A 41 -4.24 -4.72 -12.00
N LEU A 42 -3.45 -5.80 -12.02
CA LEU A 42 -2.01 -5.75 -12.30
C LEU A 42 -1.69 -5.43 -13.77
N ALA A 43 -2.64 -5.67 -14.68
CA ALA A 43 -2.51 -5.35 -16.10
C ALA A 43 -3.02 -3.94 -16.47
N ASP A 44 -3.60 -3.20 -15.52
CA ASP A 44 -4.13 -1.86 -15.77
C ASP A 44 -3.00 -0.91 -16.23
N PRO A 45 -3.12 -0.25 -17.40
CA PRO A 45 -2.10 0.66 -17.93
C PRO A 45 -1.74 1.85 -17.01
N ALA A 46 -2.57 2.15 -16.00
CA ALA A 46 -2.29 3.17 -14.99
C ALA A 46 -1.34 2.68 -13.88
N VAL A 47 -1.06 1.37 -13.80
CA VAL A 47 -0.04 0.81 -12.89
C VAL A 47 1.34 1.24 -13.35
N LEU A 48 2.09 1.84 -12.42
CA LEU A 48 3.41 2.39 -12.68
C LEU A 48 4.52 1.37 -12.43
N ASP A 49 4.41 0.64 -11.33
CA ASP A 49 5.38 -0.39 -10.95
C ASP A 49 4.70 -1.42 -10.04
N THR A 50 5.07 -2.68 -10.22
CA THR A 50 4.62 -3.81 -9.41
C THR A 50 5.80 -4.41 -8.68
N VAL A 51 5.73 -4.41 -7.35
CA VAL A 51 6.83 -4.77 -6.46
C VAL A 51 6.48 -6.00 -5.65
N VAL A 52 7.39 -6.97 -5.66
CA VAL A 52 7.38 -8.09 -4.71
C VAL A 52 8.09 -7.67 -3.44
N VAL A 53 7.32 -7.55 -2.35
CA VAL A 53 7.80 -7.05 -1.07
C VAL A 53 8.74 -8.07 -0.40
N ASP A 54 9.94 -7.63 -0.06
CA ASP A 54 10.90 -8.41 0.72
C ASP A 54 10.52 -8.48 2.20
N ARG A 55 10.14 -9.68 2.64
CA ARG A 55 9.74 -9.97 4.02
C ARG A 55 10.84 -10.70 4.81
N ARG A 56 12.11 -10.58 4.43
CA ARG A 56 13.22 -11.07 5.27
C ARG A 56 13.26 -10.28 6.58
N PRO A 57 13.32 -10.94 7.75
CA PRO A 57 13.55 -10.25 9.02
C PRO A 57 14.85 -9.44 8.98
N LEU A 58 14.83 -8.25 9.57
CA LEU A 58 16.02 -7.41 9.71
C LEU A 58 16.73 -7.72 11.03
N ALA A 59 18.05 -7.57 11.06
CA ALA A 59 18.85 -7.76 12.28
C ALA A 59 18.43 -6.79 13.41
N THR A 60 17.93 -5.60 13.04
CA THR A 60 17.39 -4.58 13.95
C THR A 60 16.03 -4.96 14.55
N GLY A 61 15.35 -5.97 13.99
CA GLY A 61 14.00 -6.38 14.37
C GLY A 61 12.88 -5.48 13.87
N GLU A 62 13.21 -4.43 13.11
CA GLU A 62 12.24 -3.51 12.51
C GLU A 62 11.25 -4.27 11.62
N SER A 63 9.96 -3.94 11.79
CA SER A 63 8.86 -4.54 11.04
C SER A 63 8.75 -6.07 11.18
N ASN A 64 9.34 -6.68 12.21
CA ASN A 64 9.26 -8.14 12.43
C ASN A 64 7.81 -8.65 12.51
N PHE A 65 6.87 -7.84 12.98
CA PHE A 65 5.46 -8.23 12.96
C PHE A 65 4.99 -8.58 11.55
N VAL A 66 5.27 -7.74 10.56
CA VAL A 66 4.92 -8.03 9.17
C VAL A 66 5.96 -8.91 8.46
N ARG A 67 7.25 -8.84 8.76
CA ARG A 67 8.28 -9.63 8.06
C ARG A 67 8.35 -11.09 8.54
N ARG A 68 7.95 -11.34 9.79
CA ARG A 68 8.05 -12.67 10.42
C ARG A 68 6.69 -13.19 10.88
N VAL A 69 5.98 -12.47 11.74
CA VAL A 69 4.74 -12.99 12.37
C VAL A 69 3.64 -13.20 11.33
N MET A 70 3.40 -12.19 10.48
CA MET A 70 2.39 -12.28 9.42
C MET A 70 2.92 -12.95 8.14
N ASN A 71 4.04 -13.65 8.16
CA ASN A 71 4.68 -14.19 6.94
C ASN A 71 4.82 -15.71 7.00
N GLY A 72 3.81 -16.42 6.52
CA GLY A 72 3.76 -17.88 6.63
C GLY A 72 2.63 -18.53 5.82
N PRO A 73 2.58 -19.88 5.82
CA PRO A 73 1.60 -20.67 5.07
C PRO A 73 0.15 -20.46 5.47
N SER A 74 -0.08 -20.11 6.74
CA SER A 74 -1.40 -19.93 7.36
C SER A 74 -1.68 -18.48 7.77
N THR A 75 -0.71 -17.57 7.61
CA THR A 75 -0.87 -16.12 7.86
C THR A 75 -1.01 -15.35 6.55
N VAL A 76 -0.15 -14.38 6.21
CA VAL A 76 -0.15 -13.78 4.86
C VAL A 76 0.78 -14.58 3.97
N ARG A 77 0.19 -15.29 3.00
CA ARG A 77 0.86 -16.25 2.12
C ARG A 77 1.62 -15.57 0.97
N ALA A 78 1.03 -14.51 0.43
CA ALA A 78 1.58 -13.70 -0.65
C ALA A 78 1.22 -12.22 -0.47
N CYS A 79 2.12 -11.35 -0.92
CA CYS A 79 1.97 -9.91 -0.94
C CYS A 79 2.65 -9.32 -2.18
N VAL A 80 1.90 -8.55 -2.96
CA VAL A 80 2.41 -7.73 -4.06
C VAL A 80 1.87 -6.33 -3.89
N THR A 81 2.74 -5.34 -4.01
CA THR A 81 2.37 -3.93 -3.94
C THR A 81 2.55 -3.25 -5.28
N PHE A 82 1.78 -2.21 -5.55
CA PHE A 82 1.92 -1.44 -6.78
C PHE A 82 1.37 -0.03 -6.62
N PHE A 83 2.03 0.91 -7.28
CA PHE A 83 1.54 2.27 -7.44
C PHE A 83 0.73 2.39 -8.72
N ARG A 84 -0.36 3.16 -8.66
CA ARG A 84 -1.08 3.59 -9.85
C ARG A 84 -1.53 5.04 -9.75
N MET A 85 -1.71 5.67 -10.90
CA MET A 85 -2.33 7.00 -10.95
C MET A 85 -3.85 6.87 -10.70
N VAL A 86 -4.42 7.79 -9.93
CA VAL A 86 -5.90 7.89 -9.81
C VAL A 86 -6.50 8.42 -11.12
N GLN A 87 -5.83 9.40 -11.73
CA GLN A 87 -6.15 9.95 -13.05
C GLN A 87 -4.86 10.12 -13.85
N PRO A 88 -4.62 9.32 -14.90
CA PRO A 88 -3.44 9.50 -15.75
C PRO A 88 -3.56 10.76 -16.65
N PRO A 89 -2.47 11.49 -16.93
CA PRO A 89 -2.47 12.73 -17.74
C PRO A 89 -3.05 12.58 -19.15
N LYS A 90 -3.01 11.38 -19.72
CA LYS A 90 -3.72 11.00 -20.94
C LYS A 90 -4.50 9.73 -20.63
N ALA A 91 -5.82 9.83 -20.51
CA ALA A 91 -6.68 8.66 -20.40
C ALA A 91 -6.50 7.81 -21.66
N ARG A 92 -5.81 6.67 -21.53
CA ARG A 92 -5.74 5.67 -22.61
C ARG A 92 -7.05 4.90 -22.61
N GLU A 93 -7.50 4.44 -23.79
CA GLU A 93 -8.67 3.54 -23.87
C GLU A 93 -8.45 2.34 -22.93
N GLY A 94 -9.49 2.00 -22.14
CA GLY A 94 -9.44 0.91 -21.16
C GLY A 94 -8.96 1.27 -19.75
N VAL A 95 -8.60 2.53 -19.46
CA VAL A 95 -8.25 2.95 -18.09
C VAL A 95 -9.50 3.04 -17.21
N VAL A 96 -9.47 2.37 -16.06
CA VAL A 96 -10.50 2.45 -15.03
C VAL A 96 -10.36 3.76 -14.25
N THR A 97 -11.31 4.70 -14.41
CA THR A 97 -11.29 6.02 -13.77
C THR A 97 -12.31 6.15 -12.64
N GLY A 98 -11.96 6.90 -11.59
CA GLY A 98 -12.90 7.36 -10.57
C GLY A 98 -13.64 6.22 -9.83
N SER A 99 -14.97 6.23 -9.86
CA SER A 99 -15.86 5.35 -9.07
C SER A 99 -15.69 3.85 -9.32
N GLN A 100 -15.10 3.47 -10.45
CA GLN A 100 -14.83 2.07 -10.77
C GLN A 100 -13.57 1.54 -10.06
N LEU A 101 -12.69 2.43 -9.59
CA LEU A 101 -11.43 2.06 -8.94
C LEU A 101 -11.60 1.61 -7.49
N SER A 102 -12.52 2.28 -6.79
CA SER A 102 -12.92 1.99 -5.43
C SER A 102 -14.30 2.60 -5.20
N ARG A 103 -15.12 1.93 -4.38
CA ARG A 103 -16.40 2.49 -3.92
C ARG A 103 -16.22 3.61 -2.88
N SER A 104 -15.01 3.78 -2.33
CA SER A 104 -14.73 4.84 -1.37
C SER A 104 -14.46 6.17 -2.08
N LYS A 105 -15.44 7.08 -2.06
CA LYS A 105 -15.24 8.45 -2.55
C LYS A 105 -14.15 9.17 -1.76
N ALA A 106 -14.06 8.94 -0.46
CA ALA A 106 -13.08 9.60 0.40
C ALA A 106 -11.63 9.29 0.00
N LEU A 107 -11.34 8.05 -0.42
CA LEU A 107 -10.02 7.65 -0.91
C LEU A 107 -9.62 8.37 -2.22
N LEU A 108 -10.61 8.65 -3.06
CA LEU A 108 -10.42 9.14 -4.42
C LEU A 108 -10.51 10.67 -4.54
N MET A 109 -10.93 11.35 -3.48
CA MET A 109 -11.00 12.81 -3.41
C MET A 109 -9.75 13.42 -2.76
N GLY A 110 -9.57 14.72 -2.95
CA GLY A 110 -8.41 15.49 -2.52
C GLY A 110 -7.23 15.41 -3.49
N GLY A 111 -6.11 16.01 -3.10
CA GLY A 111 -4.95 16.20 -3.98
C GLY A 111 -5.08 17.45 -4.84
N GLY A 112 -4.09 17.67 -5.69
CA GLY A 112 -3.84 18.93 -6.37
C GLY A 112 -3.11 19.94 -5.49
N GLU A 113 -2.75 21.07 -6.10
CA GLU A 113 -1.93 22.11 -5.47
C GLU A 113 -2.57 22.65 -4.17
N ALA A 114 -3.90 22.79 -4.14
CA ALA A 114 -4.65 23.26 -2.98
C ALA A 114 -4.55 22.32 -1.76
N ASP A 115 -4.29 21.04 -1.98
CA ASP A 115 -4.09 20.03 -0.95
C ASP A 115 -2.60 19.72 -0.71
N GLY A 116 -1.70 20.52 -1.26
CA GLY A 116 -0.24 20.38 -1.07
C GLY A 116 0.39 19.26 -1.90
N GLU A 117 -0.25 18.85 -3.00
CA GLU A 117 0.33 17.91 -3.96
C GLU A 117 1.35 18.62 -4.86
N GLU A 118 2.56 18.05 -4.96
CA GLU A 118 3.62 18.56 -5.83
C GLU A 118 3.60 17.83 -7.17
N GLN A 119 3.69 18.55 -8.30
CA GLN A 119 3.67 17.94 -9.63
C GLN A 119 4.78 16.88 -9.84
N ARG A 120 5.94 17.08 -9.20
CA ARG A 120 7.08 16.15 -9.27
C ARG A 120 6.91 14.89 -8.39
N ASN A 121 6.01 14.93 -7.40
CA ASN A 121 5.75 13.83 -6.49
C ASN A 121 4.23 13.73 -6.23
N PRO A 122 3.44 13.31 -7.23
CA PRO A 122 1.99 13.30 -7.12
C PRO A 122 1.50 12.30 -6.06
N PHE A 123 0.29 12.49 -5.58
CA PHE A 123 -0.39 11.63 -4.61
C PHE A 123 -0.93 10.38 -5.32
N LEU A 124 -0.02 9.45 -5.57
CA LEU A 124 -0.29 8.15 -6.16
C LEU A 124 -1.13 7.26 -5.24
N LEU A 125 -1.96 6.42 -5.86
CA LEU A 125 -2.68 5.38 -5.15
C LEU A 125 -1.74 4.19 -4.93
N PHE A 126 -1.41 3.92 -3.67
CA PHE A 126 -0.66 2.74 -3.28
C PHE A 126 -1.61 1.57 -3.00
N ASN A 127 -1.28 0.40 -3.53
CA ASN A 127 -2.12 -0.79 -3.46
C ASN A 127 -1.29 -1.98 -2.96
N ALA A 128 -1.93 -2.88 -2.22
CA ALA A 128 -1.38 -4.16 -1.83
C ALA A 128 -2.42 -5.26 -2.04
N LEU A 129 -2.06 -6.27 -2.84
CA LEU A 129 -2.78 -7.54 -2.87
C LEU A 129 -2.19 -8.44 -1.79
N LEU A 130 -3.06 -8.97 -0.94
CA LEU A 130 -2.68 -9.83 0.18
C LEU A 130 -3.49 -11.12 0.13
N ASP A 131 -2.80 -12.25 0.19
CA ASP A 131 -3.44 -13.56 0.32
C ASP A 131 -3.46 -14.00 1.80
N LEU A 132 -4.63 -13.91 2.43
CA LEU A 132 -4.84 -14.11 3.86
C LEU A 132 -5.24 -15.55 4.18
N GLY A 133 -4.55 -16.15 5.14
CA GLY A 133 -4.80 -17.48 5.70
C GLY A 133 -5.61 -17.46 7.01
N GLU A 134 -5.73 -18.63 7.61
CA GLU A 134 -6.63 -18.90 8.75
C GLU A 134 -6.08 -18.49 10.13
N ASP A 135 -4.76 -18.44 10.32
CA ASP A 135 -4.14 -18.08 11.61
C ASP A 135 -4.27 -16.57 11.94
N LEU A 136 -4.89 -15.82 11.04
CA LEU A 136 -5.24 -14.42 11.21
C LEU A 136 -6.66 -14.25 11.80
N CYS A 137 -7.36 -15.33 12.11
CA CYS A 137 -8.73 -15.30 12.61
C CYS A 137 -8.83 -14.88 14.08
N SER A 138 -9.98 -14.27 14.44
CA SER A 138 -10.43 -14.18 15.84
C SER A 138 -11.55 -15.18 16.10
N PHE A 139 -12.62 -15.11 15.29
CA PHE A 139 -13.69 -16.10 15.26
C PHE A 139 -13.46 -17.08 14.11
N GLN A 140 -14.11 -18.24 14.17
CA GLN A 140 -13.99 -19.27 13.13
C GLN A 140 -14.13 -18.68 11.71
N GLY A 141 -13.07 -18.81 10.93
CA GLY A 141 -12.98 -18.34 9.54
C GLY A 141 -13.20 -16.84 9.35
N THR A 142 -12.96 -16.01 10.37
CA THR A 142 -13.17 -14.55 10.31
C THR A 142 -11.94 -13.80 10.78
N LEU A 143 -11.39 -12.95 9.91
CA LEU A 143 -10.20 -12.14 10.19
C LEU A 143 -10.37 -11.32 11.47
N HIS A 144 -9.33 -11.31 12.31
CA HIS A 144 -9.31 -10.53 13.54
C HIS A 144 -9.48 -9.03 13.24
N GLY A 145 -10.37 -8.35 13.96
CA GLY A 145 -10.68 -6.92 13.72
C GLY A 145 -9.45 -6.01 13.75
N GLY A 146 -8.55 -6.23 14.73
CA GLY A 146 -7.28 -5.51 14.81
C GLY A 146 -6.37 -5.65 13.57
N LEU A 147 -6.47 -6.73 12.79
CA LEU A 147 -5.66 -6.90 11.60
C LEU A 147 -6.13 -6.03 10.43
N PHE A 148 -7.40 -5.62 10.37
CA PHE A 148 -7.80 -4.60 9.38
C PHE A 148 -6.99 -3.33 9.58
N ALA A 149 -6.81 -2.91 10.83
CA ALA A 149 -6.08 -1.71 11.17
C ALA A 149 -4.59 -1.85 10.81
N VAL A 150 -3.96 -2.97 11.17
CA VAL A 150 -2.56 -3.26 10.81
C VAL A 150 -2.36 -3.21 9.30
N LEU A 151 -3.19 -3.93 8.54
CA LEU A 151 -3.04 -4.02 7.08
C LEU A 151 -3.21 -2.65 6.42
N MET A 152 -4.17 -1.85 6.88
CA MET A 152 -4.35 -0.48 6.37
C MET A 152 -3.22 0.45 6.80
N ASP A 153 -2.73 0.39 8.04
CA ASP A 153 -1.62 1.24 8.52
C ASP A 153 -0.35 1.00 7.71
N GLU A 154 0.00 -0.24 7.38
CA GLU A 154 1.16 -0.55 6.54
C GLU A 154 1.05 0.09 5.14
N VAL A 155 -0.14 0.03 4.53
CA VAL A 155 -0.39 0.55 3.18
C VAL A 155 -0.49 2.08 3.18
N MET A 156 -1.24 2.64 4.12
CA MET A 156 -1.39 4.10 4.28
C MET A 156 -0.07 4.74 4.71
N GLY A 157 0.67 4.08 5.61
CA GLY A 157 1.99 4.51 6.04
C GLY A 157 3.00 4.48 4.91
N THR A 158 2.95 3.47 4.03
CA THR A 158 3.79 3.46 2.82
C THR A 158 3.45 4.67 1.94
N ALA A 159 2.17 4.93 1.66
CA ALA A 159 1.77 6.11 0.90
C ALA A 159 2.27 7.43 1.53
N ALA A 160 2.22 7.55 2.86
CA ALA A 160 2.74 8.72 3.58
C ALA A 160 4.28 8.84 3.46
N ASN A 161 5.00 7.73 3.61
CA ASN A 161 6.47 7.73 3.54
C ASN A 161 6.97 8.12 2.14
N PHE A 162 6.26 7.75 1.07
CA PHE A 162 6.57 8.22 -0.29
C PHE A 162 6.40 9.74 -0.48
N GLN A 163 5.68 10.40 0.42
CA GLN A 163 5.48 11.85 0.43
C GLN A 163 6.35 12.60 1.44
N ALA A 164 7.24 11.87 2.15
CA ALA A 164 8.07 12.40 3.23
C ALA A 164 9.56 12.11 3.00
N GLN A 165 10.40 13.15 2.99
CA GLN A 165 11.83 13.03 2.69
C GLN A 165 12.61 12.16 3.70
N HIS A 166 12.23 12.23 4.97
CA HIS A 166 12.91 11.54 6.08
C HIS A 166 12.04 10.44 6.71
N GLY A 167 10.94 10.08 6.03
CA GLY A 167 9.90 9.21 6.54
C GLY A 167 8.86 9.91 7.43
N ALA A 168 7.82 9.16 7.78
CA ALA A 168 6.71 9.63 8.58
C ALA A 168 6.18 8.54 9.52
N TYR A 169 5.66 8.94 10.68
CA TYR A 169 5.08 8.04 11.67
C TYR A 169 3.58 8.32 11.87
N THR A 170 2.81 7.27 12.12
CA THR A 170 1.38 7.37 12.40
C THR A 170 1.15 8.12 13.72
N VAL A 171 0.28 9.13 13.73
CA VAL A 171 -0.13 9.84 14.97
C VAL A 171 -1.60 9.69 15.29
N GLN A 172 -2.43 9.42 14.29
CA GLN A 172 -3.84 9.14 14.45
C GLN A 172 -4.29 8.21 13.34
N PHE A 173 -5.12 7.24 13.67
CA PHE A 173 -5.72 6.36 12.69
C PHE A 173 -7.09 5.87 13.17
N ASN A 174 -8.12 6.10 12.35
CA ASN A 174 -9.48 5.64 12.57
C ASN A 174 -9.84 4.59 11.52
N THR A 175 -10.54 3.53 11.94
CA THR A 175 -11.01 2.45 11.06
C THR A 175 -12.51 2.25 11.24
N ASN A 176 -13.25 2.28 10.13
CA ASN A 176 -14.66 1.94 10.05
C ASN A 176 -14.81 0.56 9.41
N PHE A 177 -15.21 -0.43 10.21
CA PHE A 177 -15.52 -1.76 9.72
C PHE A 177 -16.87 -1.76 8.99
N ARG A 178 -16.89 -2.30 7.78
CA ARG A 178 -18.10 -2.36 6.94
C ARG A 178 -18.61 -3.78 6.80
N LYS A 179 -17.71 -4.75 6.58
CA LYS A 179 -18.02 -6.16 6.41
C LYS A 179 -16.91 -7.04 7.00
N ALA A 180 -17.29 -8.23 7.45
CA ALA A 180 -16.34 -9.23 7.92
C ALA A 180 -15.56 -9.84 6.73
N ILE A 181 -14.24 -10.04 6.90
CA ILE A 181 -13.42 -10.79 5.94
C ILE A 181 -13.42 -12.26 6.36
N LYS A 182 -13.88 -13.13 5.46
CA LYS A 182 -13.81 -14.59 5.65
C LYS A 182 -12.49 -15.11 5.09
N THR A 183 -11.74 -15.85 5.89
CA THR A 183 -10.46 -16.45 5.47
C THR A 183 -10.64 -17.96 5.20
N PRO A 184 -9.83 -18.54 4.31
CA PRO A 184 -8.80 -17.91 3.48
C PRO A 184 -9.40 -17.05 2.34
N GLN A 185 -8.77 -15.92 2.03
CA GLN A 185 -9.22 -14.99 0.97
C GLN A 185 -8.09 -14.04 0.54
N VAL A 186 -8.09 -13.66 -0.75
CA VAL A 186 -7.33 -12.52 -1.24
C VAL A 186 -8.10 -11.21 -1.07
N VAL A 187 -7.44 -10.18 -0.54
CA VAL A 187 -7.99 -8.82 -0.42
C VAL A 187 -7.08 -7.81 -1.09
N LEU A 188 -7.67 -6.67 -1.43
CA LEU A 188 -6.96 -5.51 -1.94
C LEU A 188 -7.02 -4.37 -0.92
N VAL A 189 -5.87 -3.96 -0.44
CA VAL A 189 -5.72 -2.83 0.48
C VAL A 189 -5.21 -1.64 -0.30
N ARG A 190 -5.77 -0.46 -0.05
CA ARG A 190 -5.38 0.78 -0.72
C ARG A 190 -5.07 1.88 0.27
N GLY A 191 -4.14 2.75 -0.10
CA GLY A 191 -3.77 3.93 0.66
C GLY A 191 -3.42 5.08 -0.28
N ARG A 192 -3.91 6.27 0.03
CA ARG A 192 -3.61 7.49 -0.74
C ARG A 192 -3.49 8.69 0.18
N VAL A 193 -2.43 9.47 -0.01
CA VAL A 193 -2.37 10.82 0.58
C VAL A 193 -3.44 11.67 -0.10
N VAL A 194 -4.25 12.36 0.71
CA VAL A 194 -5.31 13.23 0.21
C VAL A 194 -5.03 14.70 0.49
N LYS A 195 -4.14 14.99 1.45
CA LYS A 195 -3.72 16.35 1.79
C LYS A 195 -2.37 16.35 2.52
N LYS A 196 -1.54 17.36 2.28
CA LYS A 196 -0.38 17.74 3.10
C LYS A 196 -0.59 19.14 3.66
N ASP A 197 -0.33 19.30 4.96
CA ASP A 197 -0.39 20.59 5.66
C ASP A 197 0.79 20.70 6.63
N GLY A 198 1.81 21.47 6.22
CA GLY A 198 3.09 21.49 6.89
C GLY A 198 3.70 20.09 7.01
N ARG A 199 3.89 19.62 8.26
CA ARG A 199 4.43 18.26 8.54
C ARG A 199 3.35 17.18 8.61
N LYS A 200 2.07 17.52 8.55
CA LYS A 200 0.97 16.55 8.63
C LYS A 200 0.63 16.04 7.24
N ILE A 201 0.53 14.72 7.13
CA ILE A 201 0.16 14.00 5.91
C ILE A 201 -1.15 13.26 6.21
N PHE A 202 -2.22 13.68 5.57
CA PHE A 202 -3.54 13.08 5.73
C PHE A 202 -3.72 12.00 4.68
N VAL A 203 -4.03 10.79 5.15
CA VAL A 203 -4.11 9.60 4.30
C VAL A 203 -5.47 8.95 4.48
N LYS A 204 -6.03 8.45 3.37
CA LYS A 204 -7.22 7.62 3.36
C LYS A 204 -6.85 6.22 2.89
N GLY A 205 -7.56 5.22 3.38
CA GLY A 205 -7.32 3.83 3.00
C GLY A 205 -8.59 2.99 2.97
N THR A 206 -8.53 1.87 2.26
CA THR A 206 -9.62 0.89 2.17
C THR A 206 -9.08 -0.53 2.20
N ILE A 207 -9.93 -1.47 2.64
CA ILE A 207 -9.78 -2.89 2.34
C ILE A 207 -10.99 -3.32 1.51
N GLU A 208 -10.73 -3.99 0.40
CA GLU A 208 -11.75 -4.43 -0.55
C GLU A 208 -11.62 -5.92 -0.89
N ASP A 209 -12.74 -6.56 -1.20
CA ASP A 209 -12.79 -7.93 -1.71
C ASP A 209 -12.77 -7.99 -3.25
N LYS A 210 -12.85 -9.20 -3.80
CA LYS A 210 -12.85 -9.48 -5.25
C LYS A 210 -13.99 -8.79 -6.03
N ASP A 211 -15.08 -8.44 -5.35
CA ASP A 211 -16.27 -7.82 -5.94
C ASP A 211 -16.26 -6.29 -5.75
N GLY A 212 -15.16 -5.75 -5.21
CA GLY A 212 -15.00 -4.34 -4.88
C GLY A 212 -15.86 -3.89 -3.69
N ASN A 213 -16.35 -4.81 -2.86
CA ASN A 213 -17.04 -4.43 -1.63
C ASN A 213 -16.04 -3.82 -0.65
N LEU A 214 -16.40 -2.70 -0.03
CA LEU A 214 -15.65 -2.15 1.08
C LEU A 214 -15.82 -3.05 2.29
N MET A 215 -14.71 -3.63 2.74
CA MET A 215 -14.60 -4.42 3.97
C MET A 215 -14.32 -3.50 5.15
N ALA A 216 -13.45 -2.51 4.95
CA ALA A 216 -13.23 -1.41 5.88
C ALA A 216 -12.76 -0.15 5.13
N GLU A 217 -12.94 1.00 5.76
CA GLU A 217 -12.40 2.29 5.34
C GLU A 217 -11.64 2.92 6.50
N GLY A 218 -10.56 3.62 6.21
CA GLY A 218 -9.73 4.26 7.21
C GLY A 218 -9.30 5.68 6.83
N ASP A 219 -9.10 6.49 7.87
CA ASP A 219 -8.48 7.80 7.77
C ASP A 219 -7.43 7.97 8.85
N GLY A 220 -6.31 8.58 8.50
CA GLY A 220 -5.24 8.78 9.45
C GLY A 220 -4.36 9.97 9.11
N VAL A 221 -3.53 10.31 10.08
CA VAL A 221 -2.55 11.38 10.02
C VAL A 221 -1.20 10.78 10.32
N TRP A 222 -0.26 11.03 9.40
CA TRP A 222 1.16 10.78 9.59
C TRP A 222 1.88 12.10 9.79
N VAL A 223 2.93 12.11 10.58
CA VAL A 223 3.77 13.28 10.78
C VAL A 223 5.15 13.03 10.21
N GLN A 224 5.57 13.91 9.29
CA GLN A 224 6.90 13.88 8.70
C GLN A 224 7.97 14.17 9.78
N MET A 225 9.02 13.36 9.75
CA MET A 225 10.18 13.52 10.61
C MET A 225 11.06 14.68 10.14
N GLY A 226 11.62 15.43 11.09
CA GLY A 226 12.54 16.54 10.80
C GLY A 226 13.96 16.11 10.45
N SER A 227 14.30 14.84 10.68
CA SER A 227 15.59 14.23 10.39
C SER A 227 15.43 12.71 10.24
N ASN A 228 16.43 12.04 9.68
CA ASN A 228 16.44 10.58 9.58
C ASN A 228 16.55 9.97 10.99
N VAL A 229 15.48 9.38 11.50
CA VAL A 229 15.49 8.69 12.81
C VAL A 229 15.57 7.19 12.57
N GLY A 230 16.78 6.66 12.44
CA GLY A 230 17.12 5.26 12.71
C GLY A 230 16.48 4.15 11.85
N ARG A 231 15.50 4.42 10.97
CA ARG A 231 15.05 3.45 9.97
C ARG A 231 16.18 3.26 8.97
N SER A 232 16.83 2.11 9.08
CA SER A 232 18.09 1.85 8.40
C SER A 232 18.00 1.96 6.88
N GLN A 233 16.83 1.77 6.27
CA GLN A 233 16.63 1.81 4.81
C GLN A 233 15.17 2.14 4.48
N LEU A 234 14.92 3.32 3.88
CA LEU A 234 13.79 3.61 2.99
C LEU A 234 14.35 3.87 1.59
#